data_AF-A0A3N5MFC8-F1
#
_entry.id   AF-A0A3N5MFC8-F1
#
_cell.length_a   1.000
_cell.length_b   1.000
_cell.length_c   1.000
_cell.angle_alpha   90.00
_cell.angle_beta   90.00
_cell.angle_gamma   90.00
#
_symmetry.space_group_name_H-M   'P 1'
#
loop_
_entity.id
_entity.type
_entity.pdbx_description
1 polymer ?
#
loop_
_entity_poly.entity_id
_entity_poly.type
_entity_poly.pdbx_seq_one_letter_code
_entity_poly.pdbx_strand_id
1 'polypeptide(L)'
;MSEGSTRRQFIDRSMRVIGFAGIAGAAGLLSSRVSGDAVYQIDPFKCTSCDLCRTSCVLSLSAVKAVNDFAKCGYCMLCPAYMDVTSQPDEKGIPAGKICPQDALKRRIVGKVDEEDPNNNYYEYYVDEARCDGCGKCVKACLPPAGNGSLRLEIRYTYCVECNECAILVKCPDNAIVRVPAPGLTPAGSHREEANA
;
A
#
# COMPACT_ATOMS: atom_id res chain seq x y z
N MET A 1 33.20 -0.17 63.87
CA MET A 1 32.29 -1.32 64.12
C MET A 1 31.41 -1.48 62.90
N SER A 2 31.58 -2.56 62.14
CA SER A 2 30.66 -2.92 61.06
C SER A 2 29.56 -3.78 61.68
N GLU A 3 28.35 -3.25 61.81
CA GLU A 3 27.18 -4.10 62.11
C GLU A 3 27.02 -5.09 60.95
N GLY A 4 27.19 -6.39 61.24
CA GLY A 4 27.02 -7.44 60.24
C GLY A 4 25.57 -7.50 59.81
N SER A 5 25.30 -7.37 58.51
CA SER A 5 23.94 -7.46 57.99
C SER A 5 23.32 -8.80 58.41
N THR A 6 22.19 -8.74 59.10
CA THR A 6 21.45 -9.95 59.49
C THR A 6 21.10 -10.78 58.26
N ARG A 7 21.11 -12.12 58.35
CA ARG A 7 20.75 -13.02 57.22
C ARG A 7 19.46 -12.60 56.50
N ARG A 8 18.48 -12.13 57.27
CA ARG A 8 17.20 -11.63 56.75
C ARG A 8 17.35 -10.37 55.88
N GLN A 9 18.19 -9.42 56.28
CA GLN A 9 18.48 -8.21 55.49
C GLN A 9 19.27 -8.54 54.22
N PHE A 10 20.20 -9.50 54.28
CA PHE A 10 20.93 -9.96 53.08
C PHE A 10 20.00 -10.60 52.05
N ILE A 11 19.09 -11.48 52.51
CA ILE A 11 18.09 -12.12 51.65
C ILE A 11 17.13 -11.08 51.06
N ASP A 12 16.61 -10.15 51.88
CA ASP A 12 15.65 -9.13 51.42
C ASP A 12 16.28 -8.19 50.38
N ARG A 13 17.54 -7.79 50.59
CA ARG A 13 18.29 -6.96 49.63
C ARG A 13 18.59 -7.71 48.34
N SER A 14 18.95 -9.00 48.43
CA SER A 14 19.24 -9.82 47.25
C SER A 14 17.99 -10.07 46.41
N MET A 15 16.84 -10.35 47.04
CA MET A 15 15.57 -10.50 46.33
C MET A 15 15.15 -9.22 45.61
N ARG A 16 15.34 -8.05 46.23
CA ARG A 16 15.05 -6.77 45.57
C ARG A 16 15.95 -6.53 44.37
N VAL A 17 17.26 -6.78 44.48
CA VAL A 17 18.21 -6.61 43.37
C VAL A 17 17.86 -7.54 42.20
N ILE A 18 17.57 -8.82 42.48
CA ILE A 18 17.15 -9.78 41.46
C ILE A 18 15.82 -9.35 40.82
N GLY A 19 14.85 -8.89 41.62
CA GLY A 19 13.58 -8.37 41.13
C GLY A 19 13.76 -7.18 40.18
N PHE A 20 14.55 -6.18 40.57
CA PHE A 20 14.83 -5.03 39.72
C PHE A 20 15.62 -5.40 38.46
N ALA A 21 16.61 -6.30 38.57
CA ALA A 21 17.35 -6.79 37.40
C ALA A 21 16.44 -7.56 36.43
N GLY A 22 15.50 -8.36 36.95
CA GLY A 22 14.50 -9.06 36.16
C GLY A 22 13.56 -8.10 35.42
N ILE A 23 13.04 -7.09 36.12
CA ILE A 23 12.18 -6.05 35.52
C ILE A 23 12.95 -5.26 34.46
N ALA A 24 14.17 -4.83 34.76
CA ALA A 24 15.00 -4.07 33.82
C ALA A 24 15.36 -4.91 32.59
N GLY A 25 15.69 -6.19 32.77
CA GLY A 25 15.95 -7.12 31.67
C GLY A 25 14.72 -7.34 30.79
N ALA A 26 13.54 -7.52 31.38
CA ALA A 26 12.29 -7.65 30.65
C ALA A 26 11.93 -6.36 29.90
N ALA A 27 12.08 -5.20 30.54
CA ALA A 27 11.84 -3.89 29.91
C ALA A 27 12.78 -3.64 28.72
N GLY A 28 14.07 -3.99 28.85
CA GLY A 28 15.04 -3.89 27.75
C GLY A 28 14.71 -4.82 26.57
N LEU A 29 14.27 -6.06 26.85
CA LEU A 29 13.84 -7.01 25.81
C LEU A 29 12.54 -6.57 25.11
N LEU A 30 11.60 -5.97 25.84
CA LEU A 30 10.37 -5.45 25.24
C LEU A 30 10.61 -4.17 24.44
N SER A 31 11.49 -3.29 24.93
CA SER A 31 11.87 -2.06 24.23
C SER A 31 12.56 -2.33 22.90
N SER A 32 13.33 -3.41 22.76
CA SER A 32 13.94 -3.79 21.47
C SER A 32 12.94 -4.41 20.50
N ARG A 33 11.77 -4.84 20.99
CA ARG A 33 10.65 -5.34 20.17
C ARG A 33 9.59 -4.28 19.86
N VAL A 34 9.69 -3.09 20.45
CA VAL A 34 9.01 -1.90 19.93
C VAL A 34 9.65 -1.63 18.57
N SER A 35 9.08 -2.25 17.54
CA SER A 35 9.40 -1.95 16.15
C SER A 35 8.97 -0.51 15.94
N GLY A 36 9.93 0.40 15.81
CA GLY A 36 9.65 1.79 15.44
C GLY A 36 8.74 1.81 14.20
N ASP A 37 7.63 2.53 14.31
CA ASP A 37 6.62 2.82 13.27
C ASP A 37 6.51 1.79 12.14
N ALA A 38 6.31 0.52 12.52
CA ALA A 38 6.09 -0.55 11.57
C ALA A 38 4.66 -0.44 11.02
N VAL A 39 4.53 0.26 9.91
CA VAL A 39 3.26 0.54 9.25
C VAL A 39 2.89 -0.57 8.26
N TYR A 40 1.60 -0.82 8.08
CA TYR A 40 1.10 -1.72 7.05
C TYR A 40 1.21 -1.11 5.66
N GLN A 41 1.67 -1.90 4.69
CA GLN A 41 1.69 -1.57 3.28
C GLN A 41 1.31 -2.77 2.41
N ILE A 42 0.90 -2.52 1.16
CA ILE A 42 0.62 -3.55 0.15
C ILE A 42 1.89 -3.85 -0.65
N ASP A 43 2.24 -5.13 -0.75
CA ASP A 43 3.22 -5.67 -1.68
C ASP A 43 2.60 -5.80 -3.08
N PRO A 44 3.00 -4.98 -4.06
CA PRO A 44 2.41 -4.98 -5.39
C PRO A 44 2.71 -6.25 -6.19
N PHE A 45 3.73 -7.03 -5.82
CA PHE A 45 4.09 -8.28 -6.52
C PHE A 45 3.27 -9.48 -6.05
N LYS A 46 2.65 -9.37 -4.87
CA LYS A 46 1.73 -10.38 -4.33
C LYS A 46 0.27 -10.04 -4.59
N CYS A 47 -0.06 -8.75 -4.65
CA CYS A 47 -1.45 -8.30 -4.74
C CYS A 47 -2.10 -8.71 -6.08
N THR A 48 -3.19 -9.49 -6.02
CA THR A 48 -3.94 -9.88 -7.23
C THR A 48 -5.13 -8.96 -7.54
N SER A 49 -5.26 -7.84 -6.81
CA SER A 49 -6.39 -6.89 -6.93
C SER A 49 -7.75 -7.57 -6.72
N CYS A 50 -7.89 -8.30 -5.62
CA CYS A 50 -9.07 -9.10 -5.26
C CYS A 50 -10.31 -8.30 -4.80
N ASP A 51 -10.31 -6.98 -4.89
CA ASP A 51 -11.38 -6.05 -4.47
C ASP A 51 -11.64 -5.95 -2.94
N LEU A 52 -11.18 -6.91 -2.12
CA LEU A 52 -11.49 -6.95 -0.68
C LEU A 52 -10.92 -5.77 0.14
N CYS A 53 -9.93 -5.03 -0.38
CA CYS A 53 -9.37 -3.85 0.27
C CYS A 53 -10.42 -2.75 0.49
N ARG A 54 -11.42 -2.65 -0.40
CA ARG A 54 -12.46 -1.61 -0.31
C ARG A 54 -13.48 -1.87 0.79
N THR A 55 -13.78 -3.15 1.05
CA THR A 55 -14.85 -3.57 1.97
C THR A 55 -14.33 -4.00 3.34
N SER A 56 -13.04 -4.37 3.42
CA SER A 56 -12.43 -4.87 4.67
C SER A 56 -11.79 -3.76 5.50
N CYS A 57 -11.68 -2.53 4.98
CA CYS A 57 -11.20 -1.40 5.75
C CYS A 57 -12.23 -1.00 6.80
N VAL A 58 -11.77 -0.52 7.96
CA VAL A 58 -12.67 0.00 9.02
C VAL A 58 -13.35 1.31 8.59
N LEU A 59 -12.73 2.02 7.63
CA LEU A 59 -13.24 3.25 7.06
C LEU A 59 -14.26 2.95 5.97
N SER A 60 -15.31 3.76 5.92
CA SER A 60 -16.33 3.68 4.86
C SER A 60 -15.73 3.88 3.47
N LEU A 61 -14.79 4.82 3.34
CA LEU A 61 -13.91 4.95 2.20
C LEU A 61 -12.52 4.44 2.60
N SER A 62 -12.12 3.31 2.02
CA SER A 62 -10.87 2.63 2.38
C SER A 62 -9.65 3.56 2.33
N ALA A 63 -8.73 3.37 3.28
CA ALA A 63 -7.41 4.01 3.22
C ALA A 63 -6.53 3.45 2.09
N VAL A 64 -6.92 2.31 1.50
CA VAL A 64 -6.25 1.77 0.31
C VAL A 64 -6.66 2.57 -0.92
N LYS A 65 -5.69 3.09 -1.67
CA LYS A 65 -5.89 3.83 -2.91
C LYS A 65 -5.09 3.17 -4.03
N ALA A 66 -5.61 3.27 -5.25
CA ALA A 66 -4.78 3.06 -6.42
C ALA A 66 -3.80 4.25 -6.54
N VAL A 67 -2.58 3.96 -6.95
CA VAL A 67 -1.54 4.95 -7.25
C VAL A 67 -0.88 4.61 -8.58
N ASN A 68 -0.44 5.62 -9.31
CA ASN A 68 0.28 5.45 -10.57
C ASN A 68 1.78 5.64 -10.35
N ASP A 69 2.56 4.65 -10.77
CA ASP A 69 3.99 4.77 -10.99
C ASP A 69 4.23 5.45 -12.35
N PHE A 70 4.31 6.78 -12.34
CA PHE A 70 4.48 7.60 -13.54
C PHE A 70 5.75 7.29 -14.33
N ALA A 71 6.77 6.72 -13.70
CA ALA A 71 8.00 6.30 -14.38
C ALA A 71 7.77 5.06 -15.25
N LYS A 72 6.78 4.24 -14.91
CA LYS A 72 6.37 3.06 -15.69
C LYS A 72 5.20 3.35 -16.63
N CYS A 73 4.44 4.42 -16.41
CA CYS A 73 3.22 4.69 -17.17
C CYS A 73 3.51 4.95 -18.67
N GLY A 74 2.69 4.38 -19.55
CA GLY A 74 2.85 4.51 -21.01
C GLY A 74 2.12 5.70 -21.61
N TYR A 75 1.45 6.51 -20.79
CA TYR A 75 0.68 7.71 -21.19
C TYR A 75 -0.30 7.48 -22.35
N CYS A 76 -0.93 6.29 -22.36
CA CYS A 76 -1.71 5.79 -23.49
C CYS A 76 -2.89 6.69 -23.86
N MET A 77 -3.16 6.87 -25.16
CA MET A 77 -4.44 7.45 -25.60
C MET A 77 -5.62 6.56 -25.19
N LEU A 78 -5.50 5.26 -25.49
CA LEU A 78 -6.41 4.21 -25.03
C LEU A 78 -5.77 3.46 -23.86
N CYS A 79 -6.08 3.86 -22.64
CA CYS A 79 -5.63 3.15 -21.45
C CYS A 79 -6.67 2.11 -21.01
N PRO A 80 -6.31 0.81 -20.98
CA PRO A 80 -7.24 -0.25 -20.56
C PRO A 80 -7.59 -0.18 -19.07
N ALA A 81 -6.83 0.57 -18.26
CA ALA A 81 -7.14 0.79 -16.86
C ALA A 81 -8.16 1.91 -16.63
N TYR A 82 -8.33 2.80 -17.62
CA TYR A 82 -9.28 3.91 -17.58
C TYR A 82 -10.56 3.55 -18.32
N MET A 83 -10.44 3.04 -19.54
CA MET A 83 -11.57 2.68 -20.40
C MET A 83 -11.85 1.20 -20.36
N ASP A 84 -13.13 0.84 -20.35
CA ASP A 84 -13.54 -0.52 -20.66
C ASP A 84 -13.42 -0.73 -22.17
N VAL A 85 -12.31 -1.34 -22.59
CA VAL A 85 -12.01 -1.61 -24.01
C VAL A 85 -12.98 -2.59 -24.67
N THR A 86 -13.85 -3.25 -23.89
CA THR A 86 -14.91 -4.12 -24.42
C THR A 86 -16.23 -3.38 -24.66
N SER A 87 -16.34 -2.13 -24.19
CA SER A 87 -17.52 -1.31 -24.39
C SER A 87 -17.67 -0.83 -25.83
N GLN A 88 -18.91 -0.55 -26.23
CA GLN A 88 -19.18 -0.02 -27.57
C GLN A 88 -18.45 1.32 -27.76
N PRO A 89 -17.65 1.49 -28.83
CA PRO A 89 -16.95 2.72 -29.09
C PRO A 89 -17.89 3.83 -29.57
N ASP A 90 -17.50 5.08 -29.34
CA ASP A 90 -18.15 6.26 -29.91
C ASP A 90 -17.84 6.43 -31.41
N GLU A 91 -18.33 7.52 -32.00
CA GLU A 91 -18.12 7.85 -33.42
C GLU A 91 -16.64 8.00 -33.79
N LYS A 92 -15.74 8.22 -32.81
CA LYS A 92 -14.30 8.36 -32.99
C LYS A 92 -13.53 7.07 -32.72
N GLY A 93 -14.23 5.96 -32.43
CA GLY A 93 -13.62 4.68 -32.12
C GLY A 93 -13.14 4.53 -30.67
N ILE A 94 -13.51 5.44 -29.77
CA ILE A 94 -13.06 5.45 -28.39
C ILE A 94 -14.07 4.69 -27.51
N PRO A 95 -13.65 3.68 -26.72
CA PRO A 95 -14.55 2.98 -25.81
C PRO A 95 -15.19 3.93 -24.79
N ALA A 96 -16.53 3.90 -24.69
CA ALA A 96 -17.29 4.83 -23.84
C ALA A 96 -17.34 4.41 -22.35
N GLY A 97 -17.16 3.12 -22.05
CA GLY A 97 -17.21 2.58 -20.70
C GLY A 97 -15.97 2.91 -19.86
N LYS A 98 -16.13 2.94 -18.53
CA LYS A 98 -15.02 3.15 -17.57
C LYS A 98 -14.80 1.93 -16.71
N ILE A 99 -13.54 1.58 -16.46
CA ILE A 99 -13.18 0.48 -15.53
C ILE A 99 -13.47 0.85 -14.08
N CYS A 100 -13.17 2.10 -13.70
CA CYS A 100 -13.33 2.55 -12.32
C CYS A 100 -14.80 2.87 -12.02
N PRO A 101 -15.47 2.12 -11.12
CA PRO A 101 -16.88 2.37 -10.79
C PRO A 101 -17.09 3.69 -10.05
N GLN A 102 -16.06 4.17 -9.34
CA GLN A 102 -16.11 5.47 -8.64
C GLN A 102 -15.71 6.64 -9.54
N ASP A 103 -15.30 6.36 -10.79
CA ASP A 103 -14.69 7.34 -11.69
C ASP A 103 -13.55 8.12 -11.00
N ALA A 104 -12.71 7.39 -10.26
CA ALA A 104 -11.60 7.95 -9.49
C ALA A 104 -10.30 8.04 -10.29
N LEU A 105 -10.06 7.15 -11.25
CA LEU A 105 -8.94 7.32 -12.18
C LEU A 105 -9.32 8.42 -13.17
N LYS A 106 -8.53 9.49 -13.22
CA LYS A 106 -8.69 10.64 -14.10
C LYS A 106 -7.56 10.67 -15.11
N ARG A 107 -7.75 11.44 -16.18
CA ARG A 107 -6.72 11.68 -17.18
C ARG A 107 -6.62 13.15 -17.55
N ARG A 108 -5.42 13.60 -17.87
CA ARG A 108 -5.15 14.93 -18.44
C ARG A 108 -4.18 14.80 -19.61
N ILE A 109 -4.33 15.66 -20.61
CA ILE A 109 -3.41 15.69 -21.75
C ILE A 109 -2.04 16.15 -21.27
N VAL A 110 -0.98 15.53 -21.78
CA VAL A 110 0.41 15.91 -21.54
C VAL A 110 1.15 16.02 -22.86
N GLY A 111 2.14 16.92 -22.91
CA GLY A 111 2.92 17.19 -24.12
C GLY A 111 2.22 18.14 -25.10
N LYS A 112 2.54 18.01 -26.39
CA LYS A 112 1.96 18.83 -27.45
C LYS A 112 0.57 18.29 -27.80
N VAL A 113 -0.43 19.18 -27.79
CA VAL A 113 -1.79 18.84 -28.21
C VAL A 113 -1.84 18.77 -29.73
N ASP A 114 -2.35 17.66 -30.24
CA ASP A 114 -2.77 17.49 -31.63
C ASP A 114 -4.28 17.75 -31.71
N GLU A 115 -4.63 18.92 -32.25
CA GLU A 115 -6.03 19.35 -32.41
C GLU A 115 -6.69 18.73 -33.66
N GLU A 116 -5.87 18.34 -34.64
CA GLU A 116 -6.33 17.75 -35.90
C GLU A 116 -6.62 16.25 -35.71
N ASP A 117 -5.78 15.56 -34.95
CA ASP A 117 -6.00 14.16 -34.55
C ASP A 117 -5.96 13.98 -33.01
N PRO A 118 -7.13 14.09 -32.34
CA PRO A 118 -7.20 13.90 -30.89
C PRO A 118 -6.71 12.52 -30.40
N ASN A 119 -6.68 11.53 -31.29
CA ASN A 119 -6.23 10.16 -30.99
C ASN A 119 -4.69 10.06 -30.94
N ASN A 120 -3.97 11.09 -31.37
CA ASN A 120 -2.52 11.20 -31.29
C ASN A 120 -2.03 11.86 -29.98
N ASN A 121 -2.95 12.23 -29.08
CA ASN A 121 -2.61 12.85 -27.80
C ASN A 121 -2.18 11.82 -26.74
N TYR A 122 -1.24 12.22 -25.88
CA TYR A 122 -0.80 11.45 -24.72
C TYR A 122 -1.52 11.91 -23.46
N TYR A 123 -1.79 10.97 -22.56
CA TYR A 123 -2.56 11.25 -21.36
C TYR A 123 -1.84 10.75 -20.11
N GLU A 124 -1.67 11.63 -19.13
CA GLU A 124 -1.28 11.23 -17.79
C GLU A 124 -2.51 10.79 -17.00
N TYR A 125 -2.42 9.62 -16.39
CA TYR A 125 -3.49 9.05 -15.57
C TYR A 125 -3.17 9.23 -14.10
N TYR A 126 -4.05 9.91 -13.36
CA TYR A 126 -3.87 10.18 -11.94
C TYR A 126 -5.11 9.76 -11.16
N VAL A 127 -4.96 9.44 -9.89
CA VAL A 127 -6.06 8.95 -9.05
C VAL A 127 -6.57 10.08 -8.17
N ASP A 128 -7.87 10.35 -8.27
CA ASP A 128 -8.62 11.13 -7.29
C ASP A 128 -8.85 10.27 -6.05
N GLU A 129 -8.00 10.46 -5.04
CA GLU A 129 -8.00 9.67 -3.80
C GLU A 129 -9.24 9.89 -2.93
N ALA A 130 -9.94 11.02 -3.09
CA ALA A 130 -11.18 11.30 -2.38
C ALA A 130 -12.35 10.46 -2.92
N ARG A 131 -12.23 9.94 -4.15
CA ARG A 131 -13.21 9.04 -4.78
C ARG A 131 -12.75 7.59 -4.81
N CYS A 132 -11.45 7.34 -4.80
CA CYS A 132 -10.91 6.00 -4.89
C CYS A 132 -11.21 5.20 -3.61
N ASP A 133 -11.89 4.07 -3.77
CA ASP A 133 -12.24 3.15 -2.69
C ASP A 133 -11.28 1.97 -2.55
N GLY A 134 -10.26 1.87 -3.41
CA GLY A 134 -9.28 0.78 -3.34
C GLY A 134 -9.74 -0.55 -3.95
N CYS A 135 -10.75 -0.56 -4.83
CA CYS A 135 -11.23 -1.79 -5.49
C CYS A 135 -10.20 -2.53 -6.37
N GLY A 136 -9.14 -1.86 -6.82
CA GLY A 136 -8.07 -2.47 -7.61
C GLY A 136 -8.44 -2.85 -9.06
N LYS A 137 -9.65 -2.57 -9.54
CA LYS A 137 -10.04 -2.89 -10.93
C LYS A 137 -9.12 -2.24 -11.98
N CYS A 138 -8.77 -0.97 -11.79
CA CYS A 138 -7.82 -0.28 -12.67
C CYS A 138 -6.41 -0.86 -12.58
N VAL A 139 -5.97 -1.28 -11.38
CA VAL A 139 -4.68 -1.96 -11.17
C VAL A 139 -4.65 -3.27 -11.98
N LYS A 140 -5.69 -4.09 -11.86
CA LYS A 140 -5.81 -5.35 -12.60
C LYS A 140 -5.81 -5.14 -14.12
N ALA A 141 -6.56 -4.15 -14.61
CA ALA A 141 -6.66 -3.86 -16.04
C ALA A 141 -5.39 -3.18 -16.61
N CYS A 142 -4.54 -2.61 -15.76
CA CYS A 142 -3.24 -2.06 -16.16
C CYS A 142 -2.19 -3.14 -16.40
N LEU A 143 -2.39 -4.39 -15.97
CA LEU A 143 -1.39 -5.45 -16.12
C LEU A 143 -1.16 -5.85 -17.58
N PRO A 144 0.03 -6.41 -17.90
CA PRO A 144 0.25 -7.06 -19.19
C PRO A 144 -0.78 -8.16 -19.49
N PRO A 145 -1.15 -8.39 -20.76
CA PRO A 145 -0.56 -7.79 -21.96
C PRO A 145 -1.21 -6.45 -22.39
N ALA A 146 -2.33 -6.06 -21.80
CA ALA A 146 -3.08 -4.87 -22.24
C ALA A 146 -2.43 -3.57 -21.78
N GLY A 147 -1.89 -3.54 -20.56
CA GLY A 147 -1.14 -2.41 -20.03
C GLY A 147 0.27 -2.79 -19.62
N ASN A 148 0.91 -1.92 -18.85
CA ASN A 148 2.31 -2.03 -18.44
C ASN A 148 2.52 -2.22 -16.93
N GLY A 149 1.44 -2.36 -16.15
CA GLY A 149 1.49 -2.57 -14.70
C GLY A 149 1.94 -1.34 -13.90
N SER A 150 1.73 -0.13 -14.42
CA SER A 150 2.10 1.13 -13.71
C SER A 150 1.21 1.45 -12.51
N LEU A 151 -0.05 0.99 -12.51
CA LEU A 151 -0.95 1.17 -11.36
C LEU A 151 -0.71 0.09 -10.31
N ARG A 152 -0.74 0.47 -9.03
CA ARG A 152 -0.71 -0.46 -7.88
C ARG A 152 -1.59 0.05 -6.73
N LEU A 153 -1.91 -0.82 -5.79
CA LEU A 153 -2.60 -0.42 -4.56
C LEU A 153 -1.59 -0.05 -3.48
N GLU A 154 -1.92 0.97 -2.70
CA GLU A 154 -1.17 1.40 -1.51
C GLU A 154 -2.11 1.73 -0.36
N ILE A 155 -1.68 1.45 0.87
CA ILE A 155 -2.29 2.01 2.08
C ILE A 155 -1.77 3.44 2.24
N ARG A 156 -2.66 4.42 2.10
CA ARG A 156 -2.32 5.85 2.19
C ARG A 156 -2.50 6.34 3.62
N TYR A 157 -1.37 6.58 4.29
CA TYR A 157 -1.35 6.98 5.71
C TYR A 157 -2.05 8.30 5.99
N THR A 158 -2.16 9.20 5.00
CA THR A 158 -2.99 10.40 5.09
C THR A 158 -4.48 10.11 5.35
N TYR A 159 -4.98 8.93 4.96
CA TYR A 159 -6.35 8.49 5.22
C TYR A 159 -6.43 7.39 6.29
N CYS A 160 -5.34 6.69 6.56
CA CYS A 160 -5.32 5.60 7.53
C CYS A 160 -5.53 6.15 8.95
N VAL A 161 -6.38 5.49 9.74
CA VAL A 161 -6.61 5.82 11.15
C VAL A 161 -5.69 5.07 12.11
N GLU A 162 -4.64 4.43 11.58
CA GLU A 162 -3.60 3.76 12.36
C GLU A 162 -4.16 2.77 13.41
N CYS A 163 -5.15 1.98 13.00
CA CYS A 163 -5.80 1.00 13.88
C CYS A 163 -4.85 -0.07 14.46
N ASN A 164 -3.61 -0.19 13.95
CA ASN A 164 -2.58 -1.16 14.32
C ASN A 164 -2.97 -2.65 14.24
N GLU A 165 -4.21 -2.94 13.86
CA GLU A 165 -4.78 -4.26 13.60
C GLU A 165 -5.56 -4.22 12.28
N CYS A 166 -4.83 -4.12 11.17
CA CYS A 166 -5.45 -3.92 9.86
C CYS A 166 -6.34 -5.11 9.46
N ALA A 167 -7.66 -4.92 9.44
CA ALA A 167 -8.61 -5.97 9.04
C ALA A 167 -8.39 -6.48 7.59
N ILE A 168 -7.82 -5.63 6.72
CA ILE A 168 -7.45 -6.02 5.34
C ILE A 168 -6.37 -7.11 5.35
N LEU A 169 -5.43 -7.10 6.31
CA LEU A 169 -4.41 -8.15 6.45
C LEU A 169 -5.04 -9.53 6.57
N VAL A 170 -6.07 -9.65 7.41
CA VAL A 170 -6.75 -10.93 7.69
C VAL A 170 -7.58 -11.40 6.50
N LYS A 171 -8.12 -10.46 5.71
CA LYS A 171 -9.00 -10.76 4.57
C LYS A 171 -8.27 -10.94 3.25
N CYS A 172 -7.01 -10.51 3.14
CA CYS A 172 -6.24 -10.59 1.90
C CYS A 172 -5.89 -12.06 1.56
N PRO A 173 -6.39 -12.61 0.44
CA PRO A 173 -6.12 -14.01 0.07
C PRO A 173 -4.66 -14.23 -0.35
N ASP A 174 -3.98 -13.18 -0.81
CA ASP A 174 -2.62 -13.28 -1.38
C ASP A 174 -1.51 -13.02 -0.35
N ASN A 175 -1.88 -12.76 0.91
CA ASN A 175 -0.94 -12.32 1.96
C ASN A 175 -0.07 -11.14 1.51
N ALA A 176 -0.67 -10.20 0.76
CA ALA A 176 0.02 -9.04 0.19
C ALA A 176 0.19 -7.89 1.18
N ILE A 177 -0.48 -7.92 2.34
CA ILE A 177 -0.31 -6.89 3.37
C ILE A 177 0.91 -7.23 4.23
N VAL A 178 1.88 -6.33 4.27
CA VAL A 178 3.16 -6.51 4.95
C VAL A 178 3.45 -5.32 5.86
N ARG A 179 4.38 -5.47 6.82
CA ARG A 179 4.87 -4.34 7.63
C ARG A 179 6.12 -3.75 7.01
N VAL A 180 6.20 -2.43 6.95
CA VAL A 180 7.36 -1.66 6.48
C VAL A 180 7.75 -0.60 7.52
N PRO A 181 9.01 -0.11 7.55
CA PRO A 181 9.49 0.79 8.61
C PRO A 181 8.91 2.22 8.59
N ALA A 182 8.33 2.65 7.46
CA ALA A 182 7.77 3.98 7.31
C ALA A 182 6.74 4.01 6.16
N PRO A 183 5.75 4.94 6.22
CA PRO A 183 4.80 5.13 5.12
C PRO A 183 5.47 5.42 3.78
N GLY A 184 4.85 4.98 2.68
CA GLY A 184 5.33 5.25 1.33
C GLY A 184 6.53 4.41 0.88
N LEU A 185 7.12 3.59 1.76
CA LEU A 185 8.14 2.63 1.36
C LEU A 185 7.52 1.46 0.61
N THR A 186 8.11 1.09 -0.52
CA THR A 186 7.86 -0.19 -1.17
C THR A 186 8.42 -1.31 -0.28
N PRO A 187 7.68 -2.41 -0.04
CA PRO A 187 8.17 -3.48 0.81
C PRO A 187 9.51 -4.06 0.36
N ALA A 188 10.45 -4.23 1.30
CA ALA A 188 11.75 -4.83 1.03
C ALA A 188 11.59 -6.32 0.71
N GLY A 189 11.67 -6.65 -0.59
CA GLY A 189 11.52 -8.00 -1.12
C GLY A 189 11.44 -8.09 -2.66
N SER A 190 11.50 -6.96 -3.37
CA SER A 190 11.25 -6.89 -4.82
C SER A 190 12.46 -6.59 -5.69
N HIS A 191 13.67 -6.91 -5.25
CA HIS A 191 14.82 -7.10 -6.15
C HIS A 191 15.08 -8.60 -6.28
N ARG A 192 14.21 -9.32 -7.00
CA ARG A 192 14.61 -10.57 -7.64
C ARG A 192 14.79 -10.27 -9.13
N GLU A 193 16.04 -10.32 -9.56
CA GLU A 193 16.49 -10.50 -10.95
C GLU A 193 16.19 -9.38 -11.97
N GLU A 194 16.97 -8.30 -11.92
CA GLU A 194 17.35 -7.52 -13.13
C GLU A 194 18.88 -7.36 -13.21
N ALA A 195 19.64 -8.41 -12.91
CA ALA A 195 21.10 -8.40 -13.06
C ALA A 195 21.67 -9.73 -13.59
N ASN A 196 20.90 -10.45 -14.39
CA ASN A 196 21.40 -11.49 -15.30
C ASN A 196 20.62 -11.39 -16.62
N ALA A 197 20.91 -10.33 -17.37
CA ALA A 197 20.64 -10.20 -18.80
C ALA A 197 21.81 -9.42 -19.41
#